data_AF-A0A7V9VKI6-F1
#
_entry.id   AF-A0A7V9VKI6-F1
#
_cell.length_a   1.000
_cell.length_b   1.000
_cell.length_c   1.000
_cell.angle_alpha   90.00
_cell.angle_beta   90.00
_cell.angle_gamma   90.00
#
_symmetry.space_group_name_H-M   'P 1'
#
loop_
_entity.id
_entity.type
_entity.pdbx_description
1 polymer ?
#
loop_
_entity_poly.entity_id
_entity_poly.type
_entity_poly.pdbx_seq_one_letter_code
_entity_poly.pdbx_strand_id
1 'polypeptide(L)'
;MTDAVSEREQRILGIIETTRAKRPKFRDERITMAHGAGGKATRSLIEGLLAPAFASETLSQLADAGLVTIEGLGLALTTDSFVVKPLRFPGGSIGELAVNGTVNDLAVAGARPVALT
;
A
#
# COMPACT_ATOMS: atom_id res chain seq x y z
N MET A 1 -41.47 -9.61 12.93
CA MET A 1 -40.20 -10.27 13.32
C MET A 1 -39.06 -9.93 12.34
N THR A 2 -39.37 -9.59 11.10
CA THR A 2 -38.44 -9.10 10.05
C THR A 2 -37.86 -7.70 10.33
N ASP A 3 -38.64 -6.79 10.95
CA ASP A 3 -38.19 -5.42 11.23
C ASP A 3 -37.07 -5.32 12.28
N ALA A 4 -37.14 -6.13 13.34
CA ALA A 4 -36.11 -6.13 14.39
C ALA A 4 -34.75 -6.67 13.90
N VAL A 5 -34.76 -7.56 12.90
CA VAL A 5 -33.54 -8.05 12.24
C VAL A 5 -32.92 -6.95 11.39
N SER A 6 -33.76 -6.21 10.63
CA SER A 6 -33.35 -5.07 9.80
C SER A 6 -32.75 -3.92 10.63
N GLU A 7 -33.36 -3.56 11.76
CA GLU A 7 -32.82 -2.53 12.66
C GLU A 7 -31.47 -2.93 13.29
N ARG A 8 -31.29 -4.20 13.61
CA ARG A 8 -30.02 -4.73 14.14
C ARG A 8 -28.93 -4.68 13.08
N GLU A 9 -29.25 -5.05 11.84
CA GLU A 9 -28.32 -4.99 10.71
C GLU A 9 -27.89 -3.56 10.40
N GLN A 10 -28.82 -2.61 10.32
CA GLN A 10 -28.52 -1.19 10.10
C GLN A 10 -27.59 -0.63 11.19
N ARG A 11 -27.84 -1.01 12.45
CA ARG A 11 -26.99 -0.59 13.58
C ARG A 11 -25.58 -1.18 13.49
N ILE A 12 -25.44 -2.45 13.09
CA ILE A 12 -24.13 -3.09 12.87
C ILE A 12 -23.39 -2.42 11.71
N LEU A 13 -24.07 -2.14 10.60
CA LEU A 13 -23.49 -1.45 9.45
C LEU A 13 -22.98 -0.06 9.83
N GLY A 14 -23.76 0.72 10.59
CA GLY A 14 -23.34 2.02 11.08
C GLY A 14 -22.12 1.97 12.02
N ILE A 15 -22.02 0.93 12.88
CA ILE A 15 -20.83 0.71 13.72
C ILE A 15 -19.60 0.37 12.86
N ILE A 16 -19.76 -0.48 11.84
CA ILE A 16 -18.68 -0.85 10.91
C ILE A 16 -18.18 0.39 10.17
N GLU A 17 -19.09 1.22 9.67
CA GLU A 17 -18.77 2.45 8.95
C GLU A 17 -18.04 3.46 9.84
N THR A 18 -18.55 3.69 11.05
CA THR A 18 -17.90 4.56 12.05
C THR A 18 -16.51 4.06 12.43
N THR A 19 -16.34 2.75 12.53
CA THR A 19 -15.05 2.12 12.85
C THR A 19 -14.07 2.25 11.68
N ARG A 20 -14.54 2.07 10.44
CA ARG A 20 -13.74 2.27 9.21
C ARG A 20 -13.33 3.73 9.00
N ALA A 21 -14.14 4.68 9.46
CA ALA A 21 -13.83 6.11 9.35
C ALA A 21 -12.67 6.55 10.26
N LYS A 22 -12.34 5.78 11.30
CA LYS A 22 -11.20 6.10 12.18
C LYS A 22 -9.89 5.73 11.49
N ARG A 23 -9.05 6.74 11.22
CA ARG A 23 -7.69 6.53 10.75
C ARG A 23 -6.92 5.61 11.72
N PRO A 24 -6.16 4.62 11.22
CA PRO A 24 -5.28 3.82 12.04
C PRO A 24 -4.29 4.73 12.79
N LYS A 25 -3.86 4.30 13.97
CA LYS A 25 -2.74 4.94 14.68
C LYS A 25 -1.65 3.90 14.85
N PHE A 26 -0.43 4.25 14.47
CA PHE A 26 0.73 3.44 14.81
C PHE A 26 1.08 3.66 16.28
N ARG A 27 1.13 2.59 17.08
CA ARG A 27 1.34 2.65 18.54
C ARG A 27 2.59 1.92 19.02
N ASP A 28 3.26 1.19 18.13
CA ASP A 28 4.41 0.39 18.50
C ASP A 28 5.59 1.32 18.83
N GLU A 29 6.23 1.07 19.96
CA GLU A 29 7.37 1.87 20.41
C GLU A 29 8.64 1.64 19.57
N ARG A 30 8.71 0.49 18.86
CA ARG A 30 9.88 0.06 18.09
C ARG A 30 9.49 -0.58 16.77
N ILE A 31 10.35 -0.42 15.76
CA ILE A 31 10.23 -1.14 14.50
C ILE A 31 10.68 -2.60 14.69
N THR A 32 9.88 -3.53 14.18
CA THR A 32 10.14 -4.97 14.23
C THR A 32 10.09 -5.56 12.82
N MET A 33 10.54 -6.81 12.65
CA MET A 33 10.46 -7.52 11.37
C MET A 33 9.03 -7.63 10.82
N ALA A 34 8.01 -7.65 11.69
CA ALA A 34 6.62 -7.71 11.27
C ALA A 34 6.20 -6.48 10.42
N HIS A 35 6.82 -5.32 10.65
CA HIS A 35 6.54 -4.10 9.89
C HIS A 35 7.05 -4.14 8.46
N GLY A 36 8.01 -5.01 8.13
CA GLY A 36 8.54 -5.20 6.78
C GLY A 36 7.97 -6.42 6.04
N ALA A 37 7.00 -7.13 6.62
CA ALA A 37 6.51 -8.39 6.08
C ALA A 37 5.33 -8.27 5.09
N GLY A 38 4.85 -7.05 4.81
CA GLY A 38 3.73 -6.78 3.90
C GLY A 38 2.34 -7.05 4.49
N GLY A 39 2.25 -7.38 5.79
CA GLY A 39 1.00 -7.74 6.45
C GLY A 39 0.29 -6.57 7.16
N LYS A 40 -0.60 -6.92 8.11
CA LYS A 40 -1.34 -5.93 8.92
C LYS A 40 -0.44 -4.95 9.67
N ALA A 41 0.70 -5.42 10.16
CA ALA A 41 1.66 -4.57 10.87
C ALA A 41 2.30 -3.52 9.93
N THR A 42 2.67 -3.91 8.71
CA THR A 42 3.12 -2.99 7.65
C THR A 42 2.05 -1.95 7.33
N ARG A 43 0.80 -2.39 7.15
CA ARG A 43 -0.33 -1.47 6.89
C ARG A 43 -0.54 -0.47 8.02
N SER A 44 -0.49 -0.91 9.28
CA SER A 44 -0.61 -0.03 10.45
C SER A 44 0.51 1.01 10.52
N LEU A 45 1.74 0.64 10.15
CA LEU A 45 2.87 1.58 10.05
C LEU A 45 2.63 2.62 8.94
N ILE A 46 2.23 2.18 7.74
CA ILE A 46 2.00 3.07 6.61
C ILE A 46 0.84 4.02 6.87
N GLU A 47 -0.36 3.49 7.15
CA GLU A 47 -1.58 4.29 7.33
C GLU A 47 -1.58 5.10 8.64
N GLY A 48 -0.92 4.59 9.68
CA GLY A 48 -0.96 5.16 11.02
C GLY A 48 0.22 6.07 11.38
N LEU A 49 1.30 6.06 10.60
CA LEU A 49 2.48 6.92 10.82
C LEU A 49 2.91 7.65 9.55
N LEU A 50 3.20 6.92 8.46
CA LEU A 50 3.83 7.50 7.27
C LEU A 50 2.87 8.40 6.48
N ALA A 51 1.71 7.88 6.08
CA ALA A 51 0.74 8.65 5.30
C ALA A 51 0.28 9.94 6.01
N PRO A 52 -0.03 9.93 7.33
CA PRO A 52 -0.34 11.16 8.07
C PRO A 52 0.83 12.15 8.15
N ALA A 53 2.07 11.66 8.23
CA ALA A 53 3.25 12.52 8.33
C ALA A 53 3.55 13.28 7.03
N PHE A 54 3.30 12.67 5.87
CA PHE A 54 3.50 13.31 4.57
C PHE A 54 2.28 14.09 4.06
N ALA A 55 1.07 13.72 4.50
CA ALA A 55 -0.19 14.40 4.15
C ALA A 55 -0.40 14.66 2.64
N SER A 56 0.08 13.74 1.78
CA SER A 56 -0.07 13.80 0.33
C SER A 56 -1.35 13.12 -0.14
N GLU A 57 -2.10 13.78 -1.03
CA GLU A 57 -3.31 13.22 -1.64
C GLU A 57 -3.00 11.99 -2.49
N THR A 58 -1.92 12.03 -3.29
CA THR A 58 -1.46 10.87 -4.07
C THR A 58 -1.09 9.70 -3.15
N LEU A 59 -0.35 9.95 -2.07
CA LEU A 59 0.02 8.90 -1.11
C LEU A 59 -1.19 8.32 -0.38
N SER A 60 -2.23 9.12 -0.13
CA SER A 60 -3.43 8.68 0.57
C SER A 60 -4.22 7.58 -0.16
N GLN A 61 -3.98 7.42 -1.47
CA GLN A 61 -4.58 6.37 -2.29
C GLN A 61 -3.95 5.00 -2.02
N LEU A 62 -2.69 4.96 -1.55
CA LEU A 62 -1.92 3.74 -1.28
C LEU A 62 -1.93 2.76 -2.46
N ALA A 63 -1.85 3.31 -3.68
CA ALA A 63 -1.74 2.55 -4.92
C ALA A 63 -0.29 2.08 -5.15
N ASP A 64 -0.12 1.14 -6.09
CA ASP A 64 1.20 0.56 -6.44
C ASP A 64 2.15 1.54 -7.13
N ALA A 65 1.64 2.70 -7.59
CA ALA A 65 2.44 3.80 -8.11
C ALA A 65 1.84 5.17 -7.73
N GLY A 66 2.71 6.15 -7.50
CA GLY A 66 2.33 7.54 -7.35
C GLY A 66 2.16 8.20 -8.71
N LEU A 67 0.98 8.76 -8.97
CA LEU A 67 0.68 9.51 -10.18
C LEU A 67 0.99 11.00 -9.98
N VAL A 68 1.68 11.59 -10.96
CA VAL A 68 1.99 13.02 -10.98
C VAL A 68 1.86 13.55 -12.41
N THR A 69 1.39 14.79 -12.56
CA THR A 69 1.36 15.48 -13.85
C THR A 69 2.45 16.54 -13.87
N ILE A 70 3.35 16.48 -14.83
CA ILE A 70 4.43 17.47 -15.04
C ILE A 70 4.27 18.02 -16.45
N GLU A 71 4.05 19.34 -16.58
CA GLU A 71 3.90 20.01 -17.87
C GLU A 71 2.84 19.37 -18.80
N GLY A 72 1.76 18.84 -18.22
CA GLY A 72 0.69 18.17 -18.96
C GLY A 72 0.96 16.69 -19.30
N LEU A 73 2.13 16.16 -18.94
CA LEU A 73 2.45 14.74 -19.07
C LEU A 73 2.09 13.99 -17.79
N GLY A 74 1.25 12.96 -17.90
CA GLY A 74 0.96 12.04 -16.81
C GLY A 74 2.09 11.04 -16.63
N LEU A 75 2.70 11.03 -15.45
CA LEU A 75 3.78 10.12 -15.08
C LEU A 75 3.32 9.25 -13.91
N ALA A 76 3.71 7.98 -13.96
CA ALA A 76 3.62 7.06 -12.84
C ALA A 76 5.04 6.78 -12.33
N LEU A 77 5.22 6.91 -11.02
CA LEU A 77 6.47 6.59 -10.35
C LEU A 77 6.20 5.55 -9.27
N THR A 78 6.99 4.49 -9.26
CA THR A 78 7.02 3.50 -8.18
C THR A 78 8.46 3.26 -7.76
N THR A 79 8.63 2.76 -6.55
CA THR A 79 9.93 2.41 -6.00
C THR A 79 9.77 1.21 -5.08
N ASP A 80 10.75 0.33 -5.11
CA ASP A 80 10.77 -0.85 -4.27
C ASP A 80 12.20 -1.17 -3.83
N SER A 81 12.33 -1.83 -2.68
CA SER A 81 13.62 -2.27 -2.14
C SER A 81 13.65 -3.78 -2.02
N PHE A 82 14.67 -4.39 -2.62
CA PHE A 82 14.80 -5.85 -2.71
C PHE A 82 15.89 -6.34 -1.75
N VAL A 83 15.49 -7.16 -0.77
CA VAL A 83 16.39 -7.67 0.29
C VAL A 83 16.41 -9.21 0.37
N VAL A 84 16.00 -9.88 -0.72
CA VAL A 84 15.91 -11.35 -0.79
C VAL A 84 17.27 -12.03 -0.59
N LYS A 85 17.27 -13.17 0.10
CA LYS A 85 18.41 -14.07 0.25
C LYS A 85 18.00 -15.52 -0.02
N PRO A 86 18.82 -16.32 -0.73
CA PRO A 86 20.09 -15.97 -1.39
C PRO A 86 19.91 -15.02 -2.58
N LEU A 87 21.00 -14.41 -3.08
CA LEU A 87 20.93 -13.46 -4.21
C LEU A 87 20.57 -14.12 -5.56
N ARG A 88 20.82 -15.42 -5.68
CA ARG A 88 20.38 -16.28 -6.78
C ARG A 88 19.65 -17.48 -6.20
N PHE A 89 18.51 -17.82 -6.75
CA PHE A 89 17.62 -18.88 -6.27
C PHE A 89 17.00 -19.64 -7.45
N PRO A 90 16.45 -20.84 -7.25
CA PRO A 90 15.75 -21.55 -8.31
C PRO A 90 14.64 -20.67 -8.91
N GLY A 91 14.73 -20.38 -10.21
CA GLY A 91 13.77 -19.54 -10.91
C GLY A 91 14.11 -18.04 -10.99
N GLY A 92 15.24 -17.58 -10.45
CA GLY A 92 15.68 -16.20 -10.67
C GLY A 92 16.81 -15.69 -9.78
N SER A 93 16.91 -14.37 -9.70
CA SER A 93 17.90 -13.64 -8.92
C SER A 93 17.31 -12.36 -8.36
N ILE A 94 18.02 -11.74 -7.41
CA ILE A 94 17.66 -10.42 -6.89
C ILE A 94 17.55 -9.36 -7.99
N GLY A 95 18.38 -9.44 -9.05
CA GLY A 95 18.34 -8.51 -10.17
C GLY A 95 17.09 -8.69 -11.03
N GLU A 96 16.73 -9.93 -11.34
CA GLU A 96 15.48 -10.25 -12.05
C GLU A 96 14.27 -9.85 -11.22
N LEU A 97 14.30 -10.11 -9.91
CA LEU A 97 13.23 -9.69 -9.00
C LEU A 97 13.10 -8.17 -8.96
N ALA A 98 14.23 -7.45 -8.93
CA ALA A 98 14.23 -5.99 -8.89
C ALA A 98 13.60 -5.38 -10.15
N VAL A 99 14.02 -5.85 -11.33
CA VAL A 99 13.48 -5.38 -12.60
C VAL A 99 12.00 -5.77 -12.74
N ASN A 100 11.68 -7.05 -12.54
CA ASN A 100 10.32 -7.55 -12.75
C ASN A 100 9.32 -6.96 -11.75
N GLY A 101 9.71 -6.82 -10.48
CA GLY A 101 8.86 -6.23 -9.43
C GLY A 101 8.48 -4.80 -9.78
N THR A 102 9.47 -3.93 -10.01
CA THR A 102 9.21 -2.51 -10.34
C THR A 102 8.45 -2.35 -11.66
N VAL A 103 8.74 -3.18 -12.67
CA VAL A 103 7.97 -3.17 -13.94
C VAL A 103 6.53 -3.60 -13.73
N ASN A 104 6.28 -4.59 -12.87
CA ASN A 104 4.93 -5.08 -12.58
C ASN A 104 4.08 -4.00 -11.87
N ASP A 105 4.65 -3.27 -10.91
CA ASP A 105 3.96 -2.17 -10.22
C ASP A 105 3.52 -1.06 -11.19
N LEU A 106 4.37 -0.72 -12.17
CA LEU A 106 4.00 0.22 -13.22
C LEU A 106 2.91 -0.36 -14.15
N ALA A 107 3.02 -1.64 -14.50
CA ALA A 107 2.06 -2.30 -15.40
C ALA A 107 0.66 -2.40 -14.77
N VAL A 108 0.55 -2.77 -13.49
CA VAL A 108 -0.74 -2.84 -12.77
C VAL A 108 -1.35 -1.44 -12.59
N ALA A 109 -0.52 -0.40 -12.46
CA ALA A 109 -0.96 0.99 -12.48
C ALA A 109 -1.40 1.49 -13.88
N GLY A 110 -1.32 0.65 -14.91
CA GLY A 110 -1.69 1.01 -16.29
C GLY A 110 -0.66 1.90 -17.00
N ALA A 111 0.54 2.04 -16.45
CA ALA A 111 1.61 2.84 -17.02
C ALA A 111 2.51 2.00 -17.94
N ARG A 112 3.06 2.65 -18.97
CA ARG A 112 4.13 2.06 -19.79
C ARG A 112 5.48 2.38 -19.14
N PRO A 113 6.29 1.39 -18.73
CA PRO A 113 7.63 1.65 -18.22
C PRO A 113 8.52 2.28 -19.29
N VAL A 114 9.28 3.30 -18.91
CA VAL A 114 10.19 4.03 -19.81
C VAL A 114 11.64 4.10 -19.31
N ALA A 115 11.85 3.98 -18.00
CA ALA A 115 13.17 4.02 -17.36
C ALA A 115 13.14 3.31 -16.00
N LEU A 116 14.31 2.85 -15.53
CA LEU A 116 14.56 2.35 -14.18
C LEU A 116 15.84 3.03 -13.65
N THR A 117 15.97 3.14 -12.33
CA THR A 117 17.13 3.74 -11.64
C THR A 117 17.80 2.75 -10.70
#